data_AF-A0A382BHX8-F1
#
_entry.id   AF-A0A382BHX8-F1
#
_cell.length_a   1.000
_cell.length_b   1.000
_cell.length_c   1.000
_cell.angle_alpha   90.00
_cell.angle_beta   90.00
_cell.angle_gamma   90.00
#
_symmetry.space_group_name_H-M   'P 1'
#
loop_
_entity.id
_entity.type
_entity.pdbx_description
1 polymer ?
#
loop_
_entity_poly.entity_id
_entity_poly.type
_entity_poly.pdbx_seq_one_letter_code
_entity_poly.pdbx_strand_id
1 'polypeptide(L)'
;MKSWTFLILALISVLSFACGGSGELLDAAVVDERITIEDIHDAGFQESVASIYDYQSPYYEIEARNDPWDGKVVIDGIKQDVRILVFFTESLDDATREQIMAFSARNGNKVMIAKNVGILCEEIEVCEYLGDQLQ
;
A
#
# COMPACT_ATOMS: atom_id res chain seq x y z
N MET A 1 -10.46 22.76 69.18
CA MET A 1 -9.05 22.77 69.65
C MET A 1 -8.36 21.55 69.06
N LYS A 2 -7.19 21.76 68.43
CA LYS A 2 -5.97 20.91 68.34
C LYS A 2 -6.18 19.37 68.46
N SER A 3 -5.66 18.47 67.62
CA SER A 3 -4.30 18.44 67.06
C SER A 3 -4.02 17.02 66.51
N TRP A 4 -3.23 16.92 65.43
CA TRP A 4 -2.07 16.00 65.25
C TRP A 4 -2.39 14.60 64.70
N THR A 5 -2.09 14.28 63.43
CA THR A 5 -0.79 14.06 62.75
C THR A 5 -0.39 12.57 62.74
N PHE A 6 -0.43 12.00 61.53
CA PHE A 6 0.30 10.87 60.94
C PHE A 6 0.79 9.72 61.83
N LEU A 7 0.51 8.48 61.39
CA LEU A 7 1.55 7.45 61.30
C LEU A 7 1.25 6.43 60.19
N ILE A 8 2.25 6.21 59.34
CA ILE A 8 2.30 5.24 58.25
C ILE A 8 2.55 3.86 58.84
N LEU A 9 1.82 2.83 58.40
CA LEU A 9 2.30 1.45 58.45
C LEU A 9 2.20 0.84 57.05
N ALA A 10 3.34 0.77 56.39
CA ALA A 10 3.58 -0.14 55.30
C ALA A 10 3.71 -1.56 55.89
N LEU A 11 2.93 -2.51 55.37
CA LEU A 11 3.29 -3.92 55.45
C LEU A 11 3.12 -4.55 54.06
N ILE A 12 4.26 -4.70 53.40
CA ILE A 12 4.47 -5.55 52.23
C ILE A 12 4.90 -6.91 52.78
N SER A 13 4.23 -7.99 52.34
CA SER A 13 4.66 -9.41 52.36
C SER A 13 3.38 -10.28 52.23
N VAL A 14 3.22 -11.29 51.37
CA VAL A 14 4.08 -12.04 50.45
C VAL A 14 3.20 -12.58 49.31
N LEU A 15 3.74 -12.48 48.10
CA LEU A 15 3.64 -13.38 46.94
C LEU A 15 2.89 -14.72 47.02
N SER A 16 2.29 -15.02 45.86
CA SER A 16 2.15 -16.32 45.19
C SER A 16 0.81 -17.05 45.36
N PHE A 17 -0.08 -16.85 44.38
CA PHE A 17 -0.61 -17.97 43.61
C PHE A 17 -0.68 -17.57 42.13
N ALA A 18 0.06 -18.31 41.32
CA ALA A 18 -0.07 -18.31 39.87
C ALA A 18 -1.50 -18.67 39.48
N CYS A 19 -2.12 -17.86 38.62
CA CYS A 19 -3.23 -18.31 37.81
C CYS A 19 -3.11 -17.67 36.43
N GLY A 20 -2.71 -18.50 35.47
CA GLY A 20 -3.13 -18.47 34.08
C GLY A 20 -2.96 -17.14 33.34
N GLY A 21 -1.91 -17.10 32.52
CA GLY A 21 -1.83 -16.13 31.45
C GLY A 21 -3.05 -16.23 30.53
N SER A 22 -3.69 -15.10 30.32
CA SER A 22 -4.07 -14.66 29.00
C SER A 22 -3.80 -13.17 29.01
N GLY A 23 -2.55 -12.80 28.73
CA GLY A 23 -2.34 -11.51 28.10
C GLY A 23 -3.12 -11.57 26.80
N GLU A 24 -4.34 -11.06 26.82
CA GLU A 24 -4.97 -10.48 25.64
C GLU A 24 -4.04 -9.33 25.24
N LEU A 25 -2.93 -9.69 24.61
CA LEU A 25 -2.28 -8.85 23.63
C LEU A 25 -3.37 -8.63 22.62
N LEU A 26 -3.96 -7.44 22.67
CA LEU A 26 -4.62 -6.82 21.54
C LEU A 26 -3.69 -7.09 20.36
N ASP A 27 -4.09 -8.06 19.55
CA ASP A 27 -3.53 -8.33 18.25
C ASP A 27 -3.75 -7.02 17.51
N ALA A 28 -2.73 -6.16 17.52
CA ALA A 28 -2.73 -4.94 16.74
C ALA A 28 -2.87 -5.45 15.33
N ALA A 29 -4.10 -5.43 14.81
CA ALA A 29 -4.40 -5.84 13.46
C ALA A 29 -3.36 -5.15 12.58
N VAL A 30 -2.48 -5.95 11.97
CA VAL A 30 -1.54 -5.44 10.98
C VAL A 30 -2.42 -4.81 9.92
N VAL A 31 -2.44 -3.48 9.88
CA VAL A 31 -3.18 -2.75 8.86
C VAL A 31 -2.45 -3.07 7.56
N ASP A 32 -3.11 -3.80 6.66
CA ASP A 32 -2.60 -4.01 5.30
C ASP A 32 -2.59 -2.63 4.62
N GLU A 33 -1.42 -1.99 4.56
CA GLU A 33 -1.24 -0.67 3.95
C GLU A 33 -1.10 -0.73 2.41
N ARG A 34 -1.29 -1.92 1.84
CA ARG A 34 -1.21 -2.18 0.40
C ARG A 34 -2.35 -1.51 -0.34
N ILE A 35 -2.02 -0.88 -1.46
CA ILE A 35 -2.99 -0.34 -2.41
C ILE A 35 -3.64 -1.51 -3.16
N THR A 36 -4.95 -1.46 -3.27
CA THR A 36 -5.80 -2.41 -3.99
C THR A 36 -6.45 -1.73 -5.21
N ILE A 37 -7.09 -2.53 -6.07
CA ILE A 37 -7.92 -1.99 -7.15
C ILE A 37 -9.10 -1.17 -6.61
N GLU A 38 -9.61 -1.51 -5.41
CA GLU A 38 -10.68 -0.75 -4.77
C GLU A 38 -10.23 0.67 -4.41
N ASP A 39 -9.00 0.84 -3.91
CA ASP A 39 -8.42 2.17 -3.62
C ASP A 39 -8.30 3.03 -4.88
N ILE A 40 -7.99 2.43 -6.04
CA ILE A 40 -7.96 3.12 -7.34
C ILE A 40 -9.36 3.60 -7.74
N HIS A 41 -10.39 2.79 -7.50
CA HIS A 41 -11.78 3.17 -7.75
C HIS A 41 -12.26 4.26 -6.80
N ASP A 42 -11.90 4.18 -5.52
CA ASP A 42 -12.25 5.18 -4.50
C ASP A 42 -11.59 6.53 -4.75
N ALA A 43 -10.41 6.55 -5.39
CA ALA A 43 -9.78 7.76 -5.91
C ALA A 43 -10.56 8.42 -7.08
N GLY A 44 -11.60 7.76 -7.61
CA GLY A 44 -12.49 8.29 -8.63
C GLY A 44 -11.97 8.18 -10.06
N PHE A 45 -10.96 7.34 -10.30
CA PHE A 45 -10.41 7.13 -11.64
C PHE A 45 -11.33 6.26 -12.50
N GLN A 46 -11.43 6.58 -13.80
CA GLN A 46 -12.33 5.89 -14.72
C GLN A 46 -11.62 4.73 -15.41
N GLU A 47 -12.10 3.51 -15.15
CA GLU A 47 -11.64 2.31 -15.84
C GLU A 47 -12.09 2.35 -17.30
N SER A 48 -11.18 1.98 -18.20
CA SER A 48 -11.41 2.04 -19.65
C SER A 48 -11.67 0.67 -20.25
N VAL A 49 -10.91 -0.34 -19.84
CA VAL A 49 -11.02 -1.75 -20.26
C VAL A 49 -10.33 -2.61 -19.19
N ALA A 50 -10.94 -3.72 -18.78
CA ALA A 50 -10.26 -4.71 -17.96
C ALA A 50 -9.16 -5.41 -18.78
N SER A 51 -7.90 -5.34 -18.33
CA SER A 51 -6.77 -5.94 -19.05
C SER A 51 -6.79 -7.47 -18.94
N ILE A 52 -6.40 -8.17 -20.01
CA ILE A 52 -6.27 -9.62 -20.03
C ILE A 52 -4.78 -9.98 -20.04
N TYR A 53 -4.36 -10.89 -19.16
CA TYR A 53 -2.98 -11.38 -19.10
C TYR A 53 -2.58 -12.20 -20.33
N ASP A 54 -1.36 -11.98 -20.80
CA ASP A 54 -0.77 -12.76 -21.89
C ASP A 54 0.34 -13.67 -21.35
N TYR A 55 0.05 -14.96 -21.26
CA TYR A 55 1.02 -15.99 -20.82
C TYR A 55 2.22 -16.16 -21.77
N GLN A 56 2.22 -15.52 -22.94
CA GLN A 56 3.34 -15.51 -23.88
C GLN A 56 4.15 -14.21 -23.84
N SER A 57 3.74 -13.24 -23.01
CA SER A 57 4.45 -11.97 -22.85
C SER A 57 5.87 -12.20 -22.33
N PRO A 58 6.90 -11.53 -22.89
CA PRO A 58 8.24 -11.52 -22.29
C PRO A 58 8.26 -10.84 -20.90
N TYR A 59 7.14 -10.25 -20.48
CA TYR A 59 6.92 -9.64 -19.17
C TYR A 59 5.95 -10.44 -18.29
N TYR A 60 5.72 -11.71 -18.63
CA TYR A 60 4.84 -12.60 -17.88
C TYR A 60 5.14 -12.61 -16.37
N GLU A 61 6.40 -12.52 -15.95
CA GLU A 61 6.75 -12.47 -14.52
C GLU A 61 6.18 -11.25 -13.80
N ILE A 62 6.16 -10.09 -14.46
CA ILE A 62 5.52 -8.88 -13.93
C ILE A 62 4.02 -9.10 -13.90
N GLU A 63 3.46 -9.40 -15.07
CA GLU A 63 2.02 -9.63 -15.31
C GLU A 63 1.43 -10.64 -14.32
N ALA A 64 2.08 -11.77 -14.06
CA ALA A 64 1.60 -12.79 -13.13
C ALA A 64 1.58 -12.36 -11.65
N ARG A 65 2.24 -11.26 -11.29
CA ARG A 65 2.41 -10.79 -9.90
C ARG A 65 1.61 -9.53 -9.57
N ASN A 66 0.86 -9.00 -10.54
CA ASN A 66 0.08 -7.78 -10.36
C ASN A 66 -1.29 -7.89 -11.01
N ASP A 67 -2.27 -7.15 -10.51
CA ASP A 67 -3.55 -6.88 -11.15
C ASP A 67 -3.47 -5.55 -11.91
N PRO A 68 -3.41 -5.58 -13.26
CA PRO A 68 -3.34 -4.36 -14.05
C PRO A 68 -4.70 -3.68 -14.12
N TRP A 69 -4.70 -2.36 -13.94
CA TRP A 69 -5.84 -1.49 -14.13
C TRP A 69 -5.53 -0.49 -15.25
N ASP A 70 -6.34 -0.49 -16.31
CA ASP A 70 -6.21 0.42 -17.44
C ASP A 70 -7.35 1.44 -17.44
N GLY A 71 -7.01 2.71 -17.37
CA GLY A 71 -8.00 3.78 -17.28
C GLY A 71 -7.65 5.06 -18.01
N LYS A 72 -8.56 6.03 -17.86
CA LYS A 72 -8.39 7.38 -18.39
C LYS A 72 -8.48 8.38 -17.25
N VAL A 73 -7.55 9.32 -17.24
CA VAL A 73 -7.52 10.41 -16.25
C VAL A 73 -7.60 11.75 -16.95
N VAL A 74 -8.20 12.72 -16.26
CA VAL A 74 -8.25 14.12 -16.69
C VAL A 74 -7.69 14.98 -15.57
N ILE A 75 -6.49 15.53 -15.76
CA ILE A 75 -5.77 16.33 -14.77
C ILE A 75 -5.43 17.67 -15.43
N ASP A 76 -5.94 18.77 -14.88
CA ASP A 76 -5.71 20.13 -15.42
C ASP A 76 -5.98 20.28 -16.94
N GLY A 77 -6.96 19.52 -17.45
CA GLY A 77 -7.32 19.50 -18.87
C GLY A 77 -6.49 18.55 -19.75
N ILE A 78 -5.46 17.92 -19.20
CA ILE A 78 -4.71 16.82 -19.84
C ILE A 78 -5.54 15.56 -19.73
N LYS A 79 -5.91 14.96 -20.87
CA LYS A 79 -6.59 13.67 -20.92
C LYS A 79 -5.61 12.61 -21.40
N GLN A 80 -5.37 11.59 -20.58
CA GLN A 80 -4.38 10.57 -20.88
C GLN A 80 -4.86 9.18 -20.49
N ASP A 81 -4.47 8.18 -21.27
CA ASP A 81 -4.59 6.78 -20.91
C ASP A 81 -3.48 6.45 -19.90
N VAL A 82 -3.82 5.68 -18.86
CA VAL A 82 -2.90 5.29 -17.79
C VAL A 82 -3.04 3.81 -17.50
N ARG A 83 -1.93 3.19 -17.14
CA ARG A 83 -1.88 1.81 -16.66
C ARG A 83 -1.31 1.79 -15.25
N ILE A 84 -2.03 1.19 -14.32
CA ILE A 84 -1.59 0.99 -12.94
C ILE A 84 -1.43 -0.51 -12.70
N LEU A 85 -0.23 -0.94 -12.31
CA LEU A 85 0.09 -2.33 -12.01
C LEU A 85 0.01 -2.51 -10.49
N VAL A 86 -1.03 -3.19 -9.99
CA VAL A 86 -1.24 -3.39 -8.54
C VAL A 86 -0.68 -4.71 -8.09
N PHE A 87 0.47 -4.74 -7.41
CA PHE A 87 1.10 -6.00 -7.04
C PHE A 87 0.48 -6.65 -5.81
N PHE A 88 0.48 -7.98 -5.77
CA PHE A 88 -0.09 -8.77 -4.67
C PHE A 88 0.75 -8.72 -3.38
N THR A 89 1.96 -8.19 -3.45
CA THR A 89 2.87 -7.98 -2.31
C THR A 89 2.59 -6.64 -1.63
N GLU A 90 2.89 -6.51 -0.34
CA GLU A 90 2.79 -5.24 0.39
C GLU A 90 3.82 -4.20 -0.10
N SER A 91 4.98 -4.65 -0.57
CA SER A 91 6.04 -3.79 -1.10
C SER A 91 6.80 -4.45 -2.25
N LEU A 92 7.33 -3.61 -3.14
CA LEU A 92 8.11 -4.05 -4.30
C LEU A 92 9.59 -4.18 -3.95
N ASP A 93 10.14 -5.37 -4.19
CA ASP A 93 11.58 -5.61 -4.21
C ASP A 93 12.27 -4.90 -5.39
N ASP A 94 13.60 -4.75 -5.30
CA ASP A 94 14.40 -4.02 -6.30
C ASP A 94 14.31 -4.65 -7.70
N ALA A 95 14.26 -5.99 -7.77
CA ALA A 95 14.17 -6.70 -9.05
C ALA A 95 12.85 -6.39 -9.77
N THR A 96 11.75 -6.35 -9.02
CA THR A 96 10.42 -6.01 -9.52
C THR A 96 10.37 -4.55 -9.94
N ARG A 97 10.95 -3.64 -9.15
CA ARG A 97 11.07 -2.22 -9.52
C ARG A 97 11.82 -2.06 -10.83
N GLU A 98 12.98 -2.69 -10.98
CA GLU A 98 13.78 -2.65 -12.21
C GLU A 98 13.01 -3.21 -13.42
N GLN A 99 12.29 -4.32 -13.23
CA GLN A 99 11.44 -4.91 -14.25
C GLN A 99 10.31 -3.97 -14.71
N ILE A 100 9.65 -3.27 -13.78
CA ILE A 100 8.63 -2.24 -14.11
C ILE A 100 9.28 -1.10 -14.92
N MET A 101 10.45 -0.60 -14.50
CA MET A 101 11.16 0.46 -15.22
C MET A 101 11.51 0.03 -16.65
N ALA A 102 11.99 -1.21 -16.82
CA ALA A 102 12.30 -1.78 -18.13
C ALA A 102 11.05 -1.94 -19.01
N PHE A 103 9.94 -2.42 -18.44
CA PHE A 103 8.65 -2.51 -19.13
C PHE A 103 8.14 -1.13 -19.57
N SER A 104 8.21 -0.13 -18.70
CA SER A 104 7.80 1.25 -19.00
C SER A 104 8.61 1.86 -20.13
N ALA A 105 9.95 1.77 -20.04
CA ALA A 105 10.86 2.38 -21.02
C ALA A 105 10.64 1.83 -22.45
N ARG A 106 10.30 0.55 -22.59
CA ARG A 106 10.03 -0.06 -23.91
C ARG A 106 8.73 0.41 -24.54
N ASN A 107 7.74 0.76 -23.72
CA ASN A 107 6.47 1.29 -24.19
C ASN A 107 6.49 2.82 -24.34
N GLY A 108 7.62 3.47 -24.09
CA GLY A 108 7.74 4.93 -24.14
C GLY A 108 7.10 5.64 -22.96
N ASN A 109 6.66 4.90 -21.93
CA ASN A 109 5.97 5.44 -20.78
C ASN A 109 6.96 5.98 -19.73
N LYS A 110 6.56 7.04 -19.05
CA LYS A 110 7.05 7.44 -17.73
C LYS A 110 6.48 6.51 -16.68
N VAL A 111 7.17 6.46 -15.54
CA VAL A 111 6.79 5.57 -14.45
C VAL A 111 7.00 6.25 -13.10
N MET A 112 6.03 6.05 -12.22
CA MET A 112 6.11 6.34 -10.79
C MET A 112 5.85 5.03 -10.04
N ILE A 113 6.55 4.82 -8.93
CA ILE A 113 6.34 3.66 -8.06
C ILE A 113 5.95 4.16 -6.67
N ALA A 114 4.78 3.76 -6.21
CA ALA A 114 4.25 4.09 -4.89
C ALA A 114 3.85 2.79 -4.18
N LYS A 115 4.39 2.53 -2.98
CA LYS A 115 4.13 1.29 -2.21
C LYS A 115 4.29 0.01 -3.06
N ASN A 116 3.18 -0.68 -3.34
CA ASN A 116 3.07 -1.90 -4.13
C ASN A 116 2.58 -1.67 -5.57
N VAL A 117 2.47 -0.42 -6.05
CA VAL A 117 1.95 -0.12 -7.39
C VAL A 117 3.02 0.47 -8.30
N GLY A 118 2.98 0.08 -9.58
CA GLY A 118 3.70 0.73 -10.67
C GLY A 118 2.72 1.51 -11.54
N ILE A 119 2.87 2.82 -11.64
CA ILE A 119 1.99 3.71 -12.41
C ILE A 119 2.72 4.08 -13.70
N LEU A 120 2.11 3.83 -14.85
CA LEU A 120 2.67 4.09 -16.17
C LEU A 120 1.84 5.14 -16.92
N CYS A 121 2.52 6.18 -17.41
CA CYS A 121 1.91 7.36 -18.01
C CYS A 121 2.72 7.86 -19.20
N GLU A 122 2.11 8.65 -20.09
CA GLU A 122 2.80 9.40 -21.14
C GLU A 122 3.60 10.57 -20.55
N GLU A 123 2.99 11.32 -19.63
CA GLU A 123 3.61 12.47 -18.94
C GLU A 123 3.97 12.13 -17.48
N ILE A 124 5.09 12.68 -16.99
CA ILE A 124 5.58 12.36 -15.64
C ILE A 124 4.72 13.01 -14.57
N GLU A 125 4.22 14.22 -14.83
CA GLU A 125 3.36 15.00 -13.94
C GLU A 125 2.05 14.26 -13.66
N VAL A 126 1.51 13.53 -14.65
CA VAL A 126 0.34 12.66 -14.48
C VAL A 126 0.67 11.51 -13.53
N CYS A 127 1.84 10.89 -13.69
CA CYS A 127 2.28 9.79 -12.84
C CYS A 127 2.57 10.20 -11.39
N GLU A 128 3.18 11.37 -11.19
CA GLU A 128 3.40 11.95 -9.86
C GLU A 128 2.08 12.27 -9.17
N TYR A 129 1.15 12.93 -9.88
CA TYR A 129 -0.18 13.24 -9.34
C TYR A 129 -0.92 11.97 -8.89
N LEU A 130 -0.97 10.93 -9.73
CA LEU A 130 -1.62 9.67 -9.37
C LEU A 130 -0.89 8.97 -8.21
N GLY A 131 0.45 9.03 -8.19
CA GLY A 131 1.25 8.52 -7.07
C GLY A 131 0.91 9.20 -5.76
N ASP A 132 0.63 10.50 -5.75
CA ASP A 132 0.23 11.24 -4.55
C ASP A 132 -1.21 10.96 -4.12
N GLN A 133 -2.12 10.65 -5.06
CA GLN A 133 -3.50 10.26 -4.73
C GLN A 133 -3.59 8.85 -4.11
N LEU A 134 -2.63 7.97 -4.40
CA LEU A 134 -2.63 6.57 -3.97
C LEU A 134 -1.74 6.29 -2.74
N GLN A 135 -1.20 7.33 -2.09
CA GLN A 135 -0.37 7.22 -0.87
C GLN A 135 -1.21 7.23 0.41
#